data_AF-A0A9P7C170-F1
#
_entry.id   AF-A0A9P7C170-F1
#
_cell.length_a   1.000
_cell.length_b   1.000
_cell.length_c   1.000
_cell.angle_alpha   90.00
_cell.angle_beta   90.00
_cell.angle_gamma   90.00
#
_symmetry.space_group_name_H-M   'P 1'
#
loop_
_entity.id
_entity.type
_entity.pdbx_description
1 polymer ?
#
loop_
_entity_poly.entity_id
_entity_poly.type
_entity_poly.pdbx_seq_one_letter_code
_entity_poly.pdbx_strand_id
1 'polypeptide(L)'
;MTSLSFLPAALLMMTGFTRIIIVLGLLRQALGTGQTPSNQVLLGLALFLTAMVMMPTWDKAWSAGMAPYLNGEIDFQTAWTLTTTPLRGFMLAQIRETDLMTFAGIAGHGTYASPDAIPPPSRSAS
;
A
#
# COMPACT_ATOMS: atom_id res chain seq x y z
N MET A 1 7.95 -21.86 2.39
CA MET A 1 6.52 -21.89 1.97
C MET A 1 5.68 -20.80 2.63
N THR A 2 5.95 -20.40 3.88
CA THR A 2 5.13 -19.43 4.63
C THR A 2 5.16 -17.99 4.11
N SER A 3 6.31 -17.47 3.65
CA SER A 3 6.42 -16.09 3.15
C SER A 3 5.83 -15.89 1.75
N LEU A 4 6.04 -16.86 0.85
CA LEU A 4 5.57 -16.78 -0.53
C LEU A 4 4.04 -16.79 -0.64
N SER A 5 3.35 -17.50 0.26
CA SER A 5 1.88 -17.54 0.29
C SER A 5 1.25 -16.28 0.89
N PHE A 6 1.97 -15.54 1.73
CA PHE A 6 1.49 -14.31 2.35
C PHE A 6 1.74 -13.05 1.51
N LEU A 7 2.81 -13.07 0.70
CA LEU A 7 3.24 -11.93 -0.12
C LEU A 7 2.09 -11.31 -0.94
N PRO A 8 1.21 -12.07 -1.62
CA PRO A 8 0.13 -11.48 -2.42
C PRO A 8 -0.86 -10.70 -1.56
N ALA A 9 -1.22 -11.24 -0.39
CA ALA A 9 -2.14 -10.57 0.53
C ALA A 9 -1.53 -9.29 1.12
N ALA A 10 -0.25 -9.34 1.51
CA ALA A 10 0.47 -8.19 2.03
C ALA A 10 0.53 -7.05 1.00
N LEU A 11 0.84 -7.38 -0.25
CA LEU A 11 0.89 -6.40 -1.34
C LEU A 11 -0.45 -5.72 -1.55
N LEU A 12 -1.55 -6.48 -1.55
CA LEU A 12 -2.89 -5.89 -1.68
C LEU A 12 -3.21 -4.94 -0.51
N MET A 13 -2.83 -5.30 0.71
CA MET A 13 -3.04 -4.45 1.89
C MET A 13 -2.23 -3.14 1.85
N MET A 14 -1.10 -3.10 1.15
CA MET A 14 -0.30 -1.88 0.95
C MET A 14 -0.86 -0.94 -0.13
N THR A 15 -2.02 -1.25 -0.70
CA THR A 15 -2.67 -0.46 -1.77
C THR A 15 -4.09 -0.03 -1.38
N GLY A 16 -4.78 0.65 -2.30
CA GLY A 16 -6.19 1.00 -2.15
C GLY A 16 -7.18 -0.20 -2.20
N PHE A 17 -6.71 -1.42 -2.48
CA PHE A 17 -7.55 -2.60 -2.69
C PHE A 17 -8.55 -2.83 -1.56
N THR A 18 -8.11 -2.79 -0.30
CA THR A 18 -8.95 -3.08 0.88
C THR A 18 -10.15 -2.13 0.97
N ARG A 19 -9.96 -0.84 0.71
CA ARG A 19 -11.06 0.13 0.72
C ARG A 19 -12.05 -0.14 -0.41
N ILE A 20 -11.54 -0.42 -1.61
CA ILE A 20 -12.35 -0.65 -2.80
C ILE A 20 -13.23 -1.90 -2.62
N ILE A 21 -12.66 -3.04 -2.21
CA ILE A 21 -13.41 -4.30 -2.08
C ILE A 21 -14.48 -4.21 -0.99
N ILE A 22 -14.20 -3.52 0.13
CA ILE A 22 -15.18 -3.33 1.21
C ILE A 22 -16.34 -2.47 0.73
N VAL A 23 -16.07 -1.33 0.08
CA VAL A 23 -17.12 -0.44 -0.42
C VAL A 23 -18.00 -1.14 -1.46
N LEU A 24 -17.39 -1.90 -2.38
CA LEU A 24 -18.14 -2.70 -3.35
C LEU A 24 -18.97 -3.80 -2.68
N GLY A 25 -18.45 -4.42 -1.61
CA GLY A 25 -19.17 -5.42 -0.83
C GLY A 25 -20.37 -4.84 -0.07
N LEU A 26 -20.22 -3.66 0.54
CA LEU A 26 -21.31 -2.93 1.19
C LEU A 26 -22.36 -2.47 0.17
N LEU A 27 -21.93 -1.99 -0.99
CA LEU A 27 -22.84 -1.60 -2.08
C LEU A 27 -23.68 -2.80 -2.55
N ARG A 28 -23.06 -3.98 -2.70
CA ARG A 28 -23.81 -5.20 -3.04
C ARG A 28 -24.89 -5.51 -2.01
N GLN A 29 -24.59 -5.42 -0.72
CA GLN A 29 -25.58 -5.66 0.33
C GLN A 29 -26.72 -4.63 0.28
N ALA A 30 -26.38 -3.36 0.01
CA ALA A 30 -27.35 -2.27 -0.08
C ALA A 30 -28.31 -2.41 -1.28
N LEU A 31 -27.87 -3.01 -2.38
CA LEU A 31 -28.70 -3.23 -3.57
C LEU A 31 -29.86 -4.21 -3.34
N GLY A 32 -29.81 -5.03 -2.27
CA GLY A 32 -30.85 -6.03 -1.96
C GLY A 32 -30.99 -7.13 -3.02
N THR A 33 -30.19 -7.07 -4.08
CA THR A 33 -30.02 -8.16 -5.03
C THR A 33 -29.30 -9.30 -4.31
N GLY A 34 -29.57 -10.56 -4.69
CA GLY A 34 -28.98 -11.73 -4.02
C GLY A 34 -27.44 -11.81 -4.13
N GLN A 35 -26.89 -12.98 -4.42
CA GLN A 35 -25.43 -13.13 -4.63
C GLN A 35 -24.93 -12.48 -5.96
N THR A 36 -25.69 -11.55 -6.53
CA THR A 36 -25.33 -10.77 -7.72
C THR A 36 -24.90 -9.37 -7.26
N PRO A 37 -23.70 -8.89 -7.63
CA PRO A 37 -22.63 -9.57 -8.37
C PRO A 37 -21.89 -10.65 -7.55
N SER A 38 -21.33 -11.66 -8.24
CA SER A 38 -20.58 -12.74 -7.60
C SER A 38 -19.27 -12.23 -6.98
N ASN A 39 -18.74 -12.93 -5.97
CA ASN A 39 -17.50 -12.55 -5.29
C ASN A 39 -16.30 -12.42 -6.27
N GLN A 40 -16.25 -13.27 -7.31
CA GLN A 40 -15.19 -13.23 -8.31
C GLN A 40 -15.25 -11.94 -9.15
N VAL A 41 -16.45 -11.47 -9.48
CA VAL A 41 -16.64 -10.22 -10.23
C VAL A 41 -16.21 -9.03 -9.37
N LEU A 42 -16.61 -9.00 -8.10
CA LEU A 42 -16.18 -7.93 -7.18
C LEU A 42 -14.67 -7.91 -7.00
N LEU A 43 -14.04 -9.07 -6.88
CA LEU A 43 -12.59 -9.19 -6.79
C LEU A 43 -11.89 -8.65 -8.05
N GLY A 44 -12.37 -9.05 -9.24
CA GLY A 44 -11.84 -8.56 -10.51
C GLY A 44 -11.96 -7.05 -10.67
N LEU A 45 -13.15 -6.51 -10.35
CA LEU A 45 -13.38 -5.05 -10.35
C LEU A 45 -12.47 -4.34 -9.37
N ALA A 46 -12.32 -4.85 -8.15
CA ALA A 46 -11.47 -4.25 -7.14
C ALA A 46 -9.99 -4.23 -7.56
N LEU A 47 -9.48 -5.33 -8.13
CA LEU A 47 -8.11 -5.40 -8.63
C LEU A 47 -7.88 -4.43 -9.80
N PHE A 48 -8.82 -4.34 -10.74
CA PHE A 48 -8.71 -3.44 -11.88
C PHE A 48 -8.74 -1.97 -11.45
N LEU A 49 -9.67 -1.59 -10.58
CA LEU A 49 -9.75 -0.24 -10.02
C LEU A 49 -8.49 0.09 -9.19
N THR A 50 -7.96 -0.89 -8.45
CA THR A 50 -6.70 -0.70 -7.72
C THR A 50 -5.55 -0.41 -8.67
N ALA A 51 -5.40 -1.18 -9.75
CA ALA A 51 -4.37 -0.92 -10.76
C ALA A 51 -4.51 0.48 -11.38
N MET A 52 -5.74 0.92 -11.68
CA MET A 52 -6.01 2.25 -12.22
C MET A 52 -5.61 3.37 -11.24
N VAL A 53 -5.93 3.21 -9.96
CA VAL A 53 -5.58 4.20 -8.91
C VAL A 53 -4.08 4.19 -8.59
N MET A 54 -3.43 3.03 -8.67
CA MET A 54 -2.02 2.84 -8.31
C MET A 54 -1.04 3.19 -9.43
N MET A 55 -1.50 3.37 -10.68
CA MET A 55 -0.68 3.73 -11.84
C MET A 55 0.39 4.81 -11.56
N PRO A 56 0.08 6.00 -11.00
CA PRO A 56 1.09 7.04 -10.76
C PRO A 56 2.15 6.64 -9.71
N THR A 57 1.80 5.75 -8.78
CA THR A 57 2.75 5.24 -7.78
C THR A 57 3.72 4.24 -8.41
N TRP A 58 3.22 3.38 -9.30
CA TRP A 58 4.05 2.43 -10.05
C TRP A 58 4.99 3.13 -11.01
N ASP A 59 4.53 4.15 -11.74
CA ASP A 59 5.38 4.91 -12.67
C ASP A 59 6.55 5.59 -11.94
N LYS A 60 6.29 6.18 -10.77
CA LYS A 60 7.34 6.76 -9.91
C LYS A 60 8.31 5.70 -9.41
N ALA A 61 7.81 4.56 -8.93
CA ALA A 61 8.66 3.47 -8.43
C ALA A 61 9.54 2.86 -9.54
N TRP A 62 9.00 2.77 -10.76
CA TRP A 62 9.72 2.30 -11.94
C TRP A 62 10.83 3.25 -12.35
N SER A 63 10.49 4.52 -12.60
CA SER A 63 11.43 5.54 -13.06
C SER A 63 12.50 5.91 -12.02
N ALA A 64 12.16 5.95 -10.73
CA ALA A 64 13.09 6.37 -9.69
C ALA A 64 14.09 5.28 -9.26
N GLY A 65 13.67 4.01 -9.25
CA GLY A 65 14.49 2.93 -8.68
C GLY A 65 14.65 1.72 -9.58
N MET A 66 13.57 1.23 -10.20
CA MET A 66 13.64 -0.04 -10.95
C MET A 66 14.46 0.10 -12.24
N ALA A 67 14.15 1.11 -13.06
CA ALA A 67 14.83 1.31 -14.35
C ALA A 67 16.33 1.62 -14.19
N PRO A 68 16.75 2.54 -13.28
CA PRO A 68 18.17 2.79 -13.06
C PRO A 68 18.93 1.56 -12.54
N TYR A 69 18.29 0.74 -11.70
CA TYR A 69 18.89 -0.52 -11.22
C TYR A 69 19.12 -1.53 -12.34
N LEU A 70 18.13 -1.70 -13.22
CA LEU A 70 18.24 -2.60 -14.38
C LEU A 70 19.29 -2.12 -15.39
N ASN A 71 19.52 -0.81 -15.46
CA ASN A 71 20.58 -0.21 -16.27
C ASN A 71 21.97 -0.29 -15.61
N GLY A 72 22.06 -0.77 -14.36
CA GLY A 72 23.30 -0.83 -13.60
C GLY A 72 23.80 0.54 -13.09
N GLU A 73 22.94 1.56 -13.08
CA GLU A 73 23.29 2.93 -12.65
C GLU A 73 23.33 3.08 -11.13
N ILE A 74 22.56 2.25 -10.40
CA ILE A 74 22.46 2.27 -8.95
C ILE A 74 22.57 0.85 -8.36
N ASP A 75 23.02 0.77 -7.11
CA ASP A 75 23.06 -0.49 -6.36
C ASP A 75 21.67 -0.90 -5.86
N PHE A 76 21.53 -2.16 -5.47
CA PHE A 76 20.26 -2.73 -5.02
C PHE A 76 19.67 -2.00 -3.80
N GLN A 77 20.49 -1.54 -2.86
CA GLN A 77 19.99 -0.91 -1.63
C GLN A 77 19.41 0.47 -1.93
N THR A 78 20.04 1.23 -2.81
CA THR A 78 19.52 2.50 -3.32
C THR A 78 18.25 2.27 -4.14
N ALA A 79 18.27 1.28 -5.04
CA ALA A 79 17.10 0.91 -5.85
C ALA A 79 15.89 0.56 -4.97
N TRP A 80 16.09 -0.28 -3.96
CA TRP A 80 15.05 -0.67 -3.01
C TRP A 80 14.44 0.54 -2.31
N THR A 81 15.27 1.48 -1.86
CA THR A 81 14.83 2.70 -1.16
C THR A 81 14.02 3.60 -2.11
N LEU A 82 14.51 3.81 -3.33
CA LEU A 82 13.85 4.67 -4.32
C LEU A 82 12.55 4.06 -4.86
N THR A 83 12.49 2.74 -5.02
CA THR A 83 11.28 2.02 -5.43
C THR A 83 10.21 2.02 -4.33
N THR A 84 10.60 1.91 -3.06
CA THR A 84 9.63 1.83 -1.93
C THR A 84 9.13 3.20 -1.46
N THR A 85 9.88 4.27 -1.73
CA THR A 85 9.50 5.64 -1.30
C THR A 85 8.13 6.10 -1.84
N PRO A 86 7.79 5.92 -3.14
CA PRO A 86 6.46 6.25 -3.66
C PRO A 86 5.32 5.46 -3.00
N LEU A 87 5.55 4.17 -2.72
CA LEU A 87 4.55 3.34 -2.03
C LEU A 87 4.28 3.89 -0.63
N ARG A 88 5.34 4.25 0.09
CA ARG A 88 5.22 4.85 1.42
C ARG A 88 4.47 6.19 1.36
N GLY A 89 4.81 7.06 0.39
CA GLY A 89 4.10 8.32 0.19
C GLY A 89 2.61 8.13 -0.07
N PHE A 90 2.25 7.12 -0.88
CA PHE A 90 0.85 6.75 -1.10
C PHE A 90 0.16 6.33 0.20
N MET A 91 0.80 5.47 1.01
CA MET A 91 0.22 5.01 2.29
C MET A 91 0.02 6.17 3.28
N LEU A 92 1.03 7.03 3.45
CA LEU A 92 0.95 8.18 4.36
C LEU A 92 -0.16 9.15 3.96
N ALA A 93 -0.37 9.37 2.66
CA ALA A 93 -1.47 10.18 2.16
C ALA A 93 -2.87 9.61 2.46
N GLN A 94 -2.97 8.33 2.83
CA GLN A 94 -4.24 7.67 3.19
C GLN A 94 -4.45 7.50 4.69
N ILE A 95 -3.42 7.76 5.52
CA ILE A 95 -3.50 7.60 6.97
C ILE A 95 -3.95 8.92 7.60
N ARG A 96 -4.90 8.85 8.54
CA ARG A 96 -5.32 10.01 9.33
C ARG A 96 -4.24 10.31 10.36
N GLU A 97 -3.93 11.59 10.55
CA GLU A 97 -2.93 12.04 11.51
C GLU A 97 -3.25 11.56 12.94
N THR A 98 -4.53 11.54 13.34
CA THR A 98 -4.97 11.01 14.64
C THR A 98 -4.58 9.55 14.86
N ASP A 99 -4.78 8.72 13.84
CA ASP A 99 -4.55 7.28 13.93
C ASP A 99 -3.04 7.03 14.00
N LEU A 100 -2.29 7.79 13.18
CA LEU A 100 -0.83 7.77 13.17
C LEU A 100 -0.22 8.07 14.53
N MET A 101 -0.68 9.15 15.19
CA MET A 101 -0.18 9.56 16.50
C MET A 101 -0.55 8.56 17.59
N THR A 102 -1.72 7.94 17.49
CA THR A 102 -2.16 6.87 18.40
C THR A 102 -1.21 5.68 18.31
N PHE A 103 -0.89 5.21 17.09
CA PHE A 103 0.05 4.09 16.91
C PHE A 103 1.48 4.44 17.31
N ALA A 104 1.94 5.68 17.07
CA ALA A 104 3.24 6.14 17.55
C ALA A 104 3.35 6.06 19.08
N GLY A 105 2.32 6.54 19.79
CA GLY A 105 2.26 6.46 21.25
C GLY A 105 2.23 5.03 21.78
N ILE A 106 1.51 4.12 21.11
CA ILE A 106 1.49 2.68 21.48
C ILE A 106 2.87 2.03 21.28
N ALA A 107 3.58 2.41 20.22
CA ALA A 107 4.91 1.86 19.90
C ALA A 107 6.04 2.39 20.79
N GLY A 108 5.74 3.28 21.75
CA GLY A 108 6.75 3.90 22.62
C GLY A 108 7.62 4.94 21.91
N HIS A 109 7.25 5.35 20.70
CA HIS A 109 7.87 6.47 20.01
C HIS A 109 7.19 7.79 20.44
N GLY A 110 7.96 8.86 20.57
CA GLY A 110 7.42 10.20 20.88
C GLY A 110 6.49 10.73 19.78
N THR A 111 5.89 11.89 20.01
CA THR A 111 5.08 12.60 19.01
C THR A 111 5.94 12.94 17.78
N TYR A 112 5.61 12.36 16.62
CA TYR A 112 6.22 12.75 15.35
C TYR A 112 5.58 14.05 14.85
N ALA A 113 6.39 15.00 14.38
CA ALA A 113 5.90 16.28 13.89
C ALA A 113 5.16 16.21 12.54
N SER A 114 5.31 15.09 11.81
CA SER A 114 4.66 14.86 10.51
C SER A 114 4.65 13.35 10.17
N PRO A 115 3.65 12.85 9.40
CA PRO A 115 3.64 11.50 8.82
C PRO A 115 4.93 11.09 8.09
N ASP A 116 5.63 12.04 7.50
CA ASP A 116 6.89 11.79 6.78
C ASP A 116 8.06 11.50 7.74
N ALA A 117 7.97 11.92 9.00
CA ALA A 117 9.03 11.76 10.01
C ALA A 117 9.09 10.34 10.60
N ILE A 118 8.13 9.46 10.28
CA ILE A 118 8.11 8.10 10.82
C ILE A 118 9.25 7.28 10.21
N PRO A 119 10.09 6.57 10.98
CA PRO A 119 11.10 5.70 10.40
C PRO A 119 10.44 4.56 9.62
N PRO A 120 10.99 4.11 8.48
CA PRO A 120 10.58 2.84 7.92
C PRO A 120 10.80 1.73 8.97
N PRO A 121 9.99 0.65 8.98
CA PRO A 121 10.07 -0.40 10.00
C PRO A 121 11.44 -1.11 10.08
N SER A 122 12.30 -0.95 9.08
CA SER A 122 13.69 -1.44 9.11
C SER A 122 14.64 -0.56 9.95
N ARG A 123 14.25 0.65 10.36
CA ARG A 123 15.07 1.61 11.11
C ARG A 123 14.60 1.85 12.54
N SER A 124 13.53 1.20 13.00
CA SER A 124 13.02 1.35 14.37
C SER A 124 13.65 0.38 15.38
N ALA A 125 14.61 -0.45 14.96
CA ALA A 125 15.25 -1.49 15.77
C ALA A 125 16.73 -1.22 16.09
N SER A 126 17.20 0.02 15.89
CA SER A 126 18.56 0.47 16.25
C SER A 126 18.51 1.65 17.20
#